data_AF-A0AAE1U0Y3-F1
#
_entry.id   AF-A0AAE1U0Y3-F1
#
_cell.length_a   1.000
_cell.length_b   1.000
_cell.length_c   1.000
_cell.angle_alpha   90.00
_cell.angle_beta   90.00
_cell.angle_gamma   90.00
#
_symmetry.space_group_name_H-M   'P 1'
#
loop_
_entity.id
_entity.type
_entity.pdbx_description
1 polymer ?
#
loop_
_entity_poly.entity_id
_entity_poly.type
_entity_poly.pdbx_seq_one_letter_code
_entity_poly.pdbx_strand_id
1 'polypeptide(L)'
;MWCVRLRQVINNTRFTTIKYIKSERWLSSESATSAAAAVTTEQQQQQQHVKVSKAMKAYQERAKAHESFMFDEWSEYEIGKRHLANIMGEDPQTFTQQDVNASIQYLLPSGLFEPLARPHLSPPTDVFAKRKEAEFDIAGRPHHTLFYTALPTFYQVMHDVTV
;
A
#
# COMPACT_ATOMS: atom_id res chain seq x y z
N MET A 1 -58.66 43.89 -8.20
CA MET A 1 -57.58 44.28 -9.13
C MET A 1 -56.30 44.41 -8.30
N TRP A 2 -55.19 43.69 -8.41
CA TRP A 2 -54.60 42.58 -9.18
C TRP A 2 -53.68 41.88 -8.13
N CYS A 3 -53.69 40.57 -7.85
CA CYS A 3 -53.39 39.37 -8.63
C CYS A 3 -51.92 39.22 -9.11
N VAL A 4 -51.28 38.10 -8.67
CA VAL A 4 -50.19 37.30 -9.32
C VAL A 4 -48.74 37.81 -9.10
N ARG A 5 -47.66 37.05 -8.91
CA ARG A 5 -47.27 35.66 -8.56
C ARG A 5 -45.76 35.58 -8.88
N LEU A 6 -44.91 35.05 -8.01
CA LEU A 6 -43.66 34.31 -8.32
C LEU A 6 -42.94 34.02 -6.99
N ARG A 7 -43.32 32.95 -6.29
CA ARG A 7 -42.80 31.57 -6.42
C ARG A 7 -41.65 31.34 -5.44
N GLN A 8 -41.97 30.52 -4.44
CA GLN A 8 -41.07 29.63 -3.68
C GLN A 8 -39.62 29.56 -4.19
N VAL A 9 -38.66 29.98 -3.35
CA VAL A 9 -37.35 29.35 -3.33
C VAL A 9 -37.42 28.23 -2.30
N ILE A 10 -37.61 27.03 -2.85
CA ILE A 10 -37.57 25.76 -2.15
C ILE A 10 -36.16 25.55 -1.61
N ASN A 11 -36.09 25.07 -0.38
CA ASN A 11 -34.96 24.40 0.24
C ASN A 11 -34.06 23.66 -0.76
N ASN A 12 -32.75 23.89 -0.66
CA ASN A 12 -31.81 22.84 -0.99
C ASN A 12 -30.64 22.89 -0.01
N THR A 13 -30.87 22.30 1.16
CA THR A 13 -29.85 21.48 1.81
C THR A 13 -29.21 20.59 0.75
N ARG A 14 -27.88 20.46 0.70
CA ARG A 14 -27.12 19.20 0.54
C ARG A 14 -25.62 19.50 0.57
N PHE A 15 -25.12 19.73 1.79
CA PHE A 15 -23.87 19.09 2.21
C PHE A 15 -24.05 17.58 2.01
N THR A 16 -23.50 17.03 0.93
CA THR A 16 -23.32 15.58 0.79
C THR A 16 -22.10 15.29 -0.07
N THR A 17 -21.10 14.71 0.60
CA THR A 17 -20.16 13.69 0.12
C THR A 17 -19.37 13.97 -1.17
N ILE A 18 -18.09 14.27 -0.98
CA ILE A 18 -17.05 13.88 -1.95
C ILE A 18 -17.08 12.34 -1.99
N LYS A 19 -17.78 11.80 -2.97
CA LYS A 19 -17.69 10.39 -3.32
C LYS A 19 -16.30 10.17 -3.90
N TYR A 20 -15.58 9.24 -3.29
CA TYR A 20 -14.41 8.57 -3.84
C TYR A 20 -14.66 8.20 -5.31
N ILE A 21 -13.96 8.87 -6.23
CA ILE A 21 -13.96 8.50 -7.64
C ILE A 21 -12.93 7.39 -7.80
N LYS A 22 -13.40 6.14 -7.71
CA LYS A 22 -12.67 4.99 -8.26
C LYS A 22 -12.82 5.06 -9.78
N SER A 23 -11.92 5.76 -10.47
CA SER A 23 -11.90 5.80 -11.93
C SER A 23 -11.28 4.50 -12.48
N GLU A 24 -12.09 3.46 -12.60
CA GLU A 24 -11.85 2.43 -13.59
C GLU A 24 -12.35 2.95 -14.95
N ARG A 25 -11.42 3.44 -15.76
CA ARG A 25 -11.67 3.68 -17.18
C ARG A 25 -10.43 3.33 -18.00
N TRP A 26 -10.24 2.02 -18.18
CA TRP A 26 -9.44 1.50 -19.28
C TRP A 26 -10.20 1.75 -20.58
N LEU A 27 -9.71 2.68 -21.41
CA LEU A 27 -10.08 2.74 -22.82
C LEU A 27 -9.17 1.77 -23.57
N SER A 28 -9.76 0.69 -24.08
CA SER A 28 -9.15 -0.13 -25.13
C SER A 28 -8.79 0.75 -26.32
N SER A 29 -7.52 0.74 -26.73
CA SER A 29 -7.16 0.86 -28.14
C SER A 29 -6.76 -0.52 -28.64
N GLU A 30 -7.66 -1.15 -29.37
CA GLU A 30 -7.34 -2.33 -30.16
C GLU A 30 -6.35 -1.93 -31.27
N SER A 31 -5.16 -2.50 -31.22
CA SER A 31 -4.36 -2.74 -32.41
C SER A 31 -3.66 -4.09 -32.27
N ALA A 32 -3.85 -4.92 -33.28
CA ALA A 32 -3.59 -6.34 -33.29
C ALA A 32 -2.10 -6.70 -33.29
N THR A 33 -1.72 -7.65 -32.43
CA THR A 33 -0.66 -8.65 -32.69
C THR A 33 -1.08 -9.96 -32.02
N SER A 34 -1.96 -10.70 -32.68
CA SER A 34 -2.31 -12.07 -32.34
C SER A 34 -1.13 -13.00 -32.66
N ALA A 35 -0.13 -13.03 -31.78
CA ALA A 35 0.96 -14.02 -31.82
C ALA A 35 1.67 -14.25 -30.46
N ALA A 36 1.51 -13.35 -29.47
CA ALA A 36 2.16 -13.48 -28.16
C ALA A 36 1.23 -13.96 -27.03
N ALA A 37 -0.08 -14.07 -27.27
CA ALA A 37 -1.08 -14.38 -26.25
C ALA A 37 -1.36 -15.89 -26.03
N ALA A 38 -0.69 -16.78 -26.76
CA ALA A 38 -0.91 -18.22 -26.65
C ALA A 38 -0.09 -18.91 -25.53
N VAL A 39 0.83 -18.21 -24.86
CA VAL A 39 1.71 -18.81 -23.83
C VAL A 39 1.13 -18.69 -22.41
N THR A 40 0.15 -17.82 -22.17
CA THR A 40 -0.32 -17.52 -20.80
C THR A 40 -1.51 -18.39 -20.35
N THR A 41 -2.14 -19.14 -21.24
CA THR A 41 -3.34 -19.94 -20.90
C THR A 41 -3.01 -21.35 -20.39
N GLU A 42 -1.79 -21.85 -20.60
CA GLU A 42 -1.43 -23.21 -20.16
C GLU A 42 -0.97 -23.29 -18.69
N GLN A 43 -0.66 -22.18 -18.03
CA GLN A 43 -0.21 -22.19 -16.63
C GLN A 43 -1.35 -22.26 -15.60
N GLN A 44 -2.61 -22.18 -16.04
CA GLN A 44 -3.77 -22.22 -15.14
C GLN A 44 -4.42 -23.62 -15.02
N GLN A 45 -3.92 -24.63 -15.73
CA GLN A 45 -4.56 -25.95 -15.78
C GLN A 45 -3.62 -27.07 -15.33
N GLN A 46 -3.13 -26.98 -14.08
CA GLN A 46 -2.67 -28.14 -13.31
C GLN A 46 -2.54 -27.80 -11.81
N GLN A 47 -3.49 -27.06 -11.26
CA GLN A 47 -3.66 -27.02 -9.81
C GLN A 47 -4.32 -28.34 -9.37
N GLN A 48 -3.53 -29.41 -9.33
CA GLN A 48 -3.87 -30.51 -8.43
C GLN A 48 -4.06 -29.86 -7.05
N HIS A 49 -5.24 -30.04 -6.44
CA HIS A 49 -5.55 -29.55 -5.11
C HIS A 49 -4.66 -30.30 -4.10
N VAL A 50 -3.39 -29.90 -4.02
CA VAL A 50 -2.46 -30.33 -3.01
C VAL A 50 -3.03 -29.79 -1.70
N LYS A 51 -3.35 -30.69 -0.78
CA LYS A 51 -3.87 -30.34 0.54
C LYS A 51 -2.76 -29.63 1.31
N VAL A 52 -2.62 -28.33 1.10
CA VAL A 52 -1.71 -27.47 1.83
C VAL A 52 -2.06 -27.46 3.32
N SER A 53 -1.03 -27.57 4.17
CA SER A 53 -1.23 -27.67 5.62
C SER A 53 -1.85 -26.38 6.17
N LYS A 54 -2.61 -26.51 7.27
CA LYS A 54 -3.27 -25.36 7.92
C LYS A 54 -2.27 -24.28 8.33
N ALA A 55 -1.10 -24.70 8.83
CA ALA A 55 -0.01 -23.80 9.20
C ALA A 55 0.50 -23.00 8.00
N MET A 56 0.62 -23.66 6.84
CA MET A 56 1.12 -23.06 5.61
C MET A 56 0.15 -22.01 5.05
N LYS A 57 -1.15 -22.31 5.05
CA LYS A 57 -2.20 -21.34 4.68
C LYS A 57 -2.19 -20.10 5.58
N ALA A 58 -2.16 -20.30 6.90
CA ALA A 58 -2.18 -19.20 7.86
C ALA A 58 -0.98 -18.25 7.70
N TYR A 59 0.17 -18.78 7.30
CA TYR A 59 1.35 -17.97 7.06
C TYR A 59 1.24 -17.17 5.74
N GLN A 60 0.73 -17.76 4.66
CA GLN A 60 0.42 -17.02 3.42
C GLN A 60 -0.61 -15.92 3.64
N GLU A 61 -1.68 -16.21 4.37
CA GLU A 61 -2.70 -15.22 4.71
C GLU A 61 -2.10 -14.05 5.50
N ARG A 62 -1.20 -14.34 6.46
CA ARG A 62 -0.49 -13.30 7.21
C ARG A 62 0.42 -12.44 6.32
N ALA A 63 1.13 -13.05 5.37
CA ALA A 63 1.99 -12.32 4.43
C ALA A 63 1.16 -11.38 3.54
N LYS A 64 0.08 -11.89 2.94
CA LYS A 64 -0.85 -11.09 2.11
C LYS A 64 -1.50 -9.96 2.90
N ALA A 65 -1.95 -10.23 4.12
CA ALA A 65 -2.53 -9.20 4.99
C ALA A 65 -1.51 -8.10 5.34
N HIS A 66 -0.23 -8.45 5.48
CA HIS A 66 0.83 -7.47 5.69
C HIS A 66 1.11 -6.64 4.44
N GLU A 67 1.15 -7.25 3.26
CA GLU A 67 1.31 -6.52 1.99
C GLU A 67 0.18 -5.52 1.76
N SER A 68 -1.09 -5.94 1.97
CA SER A 68 -2.23 -5.04 1.85
C SER A 68 -2.16 -3.89 2.87
N PHE A 69 -1.81 -4.22 4.12
CA PHE A 69 -1.60 -3.21 5.17
C PHE A 69 -0.53 -2.18 4.77
N MET A 70 0.63 -2.64 4.31
CA MET A 70 1.71 -1.74 3.90
C MET A 70 1.30 -0.85 2.72
N PHE A 71 0.53 -1.37 1.77
CA PHE A 71 0.02 -0.58 0.64
C PHE A 71 -0.93 0.54 1.10
N ASP A 72 -1.86 0.21 1.99
CA ASP A 72 -2.81 1.18 2.54
C ASP A 72 -2.07 2.29 3.30
N GLU A 73 -1.12 1.95 4.18
CA GLU A 73 -0.30 2.90 4.94
C GLU A 73 0.53 3.82 4.02
N TRP A 74 1.04 3.31 2.90
CA TRP A 74 1.74 4.13 1.91
C TRP A 74 0.80 5.16 1.27
N SER A 75 -0.42 4.74 0.92
CA SER A 75 -1.42 5.62 0.33
C SER A 75 -1.83 6.74 1.30
N GLU A 76 -2.03 6.40 2.57
CA GLU A 76 -2.37 7.34 3.63
C GLU A 76 -1.23 8.31 3.91
N TYR A 77 0.02 7.81 3.95
CA TYR A 77 1.21 8.63 4.10
C TYR A 77 1.34 9.68 2.97
N GLU A 78 1.16 9.29 1.71
CA GLU A 78 1.23 10.23 0.59
C GLU A 78 0.13 11.29 0.62
N ILE A 79 -1.10 10.89 0.96
CA ILE A 79 -2.24 11.81 1.12
C ILE A 79 -1.94 12.79 2.26
N GLY A 80 -1.48 12.28 3.40
CA GLY A 80 -1.09 13.08 4.56
C GLY A 80 0.03 14.06 4.23
N LYS A 81 1.06 13.63 3.50
CA LYS A 81 2.17 14.48 3.04
C LYS A 81 1.68 15.65 2.18
N ARG A 82 0.78 15.39 1.23
CA ARG A 82 0.17 16.43 0.37
C ARG A 82 -0.67 17.43 1.19
N HIS A 83 -1.43 16.94 2.17
CA HIS A 83 -2.20 17.80 3.07
C HIS A 83 -1.32 18.64 3.98
N LEU A 84 -0.23 18.07 4.49
CA LEU A 84 0.74 18.78 5.31
C LEU A 84 1.38 19.93 4.53
N ALA A 85 1.83 19.68 3.29
CA ALA A 85 2.35 20.72 2.42
C ALA A 85 1.34 21.85 2.19
N ASN A 86 0.06 21.52 1.97
CA ASN A 86 -1.01 22.50 1.81
C ASN A 86 -1.25 23.35 3.07
N ILE A 87 -1.16 22.76 4.27
CA ILE A 87 -1.30 23.50 5.54
C ILE A 87 -0.13 24.48 5.74
N MET A 88 1.07 24.07 5.34
CA MET A 88 2.27 24.89 5.45
C MET A 88 2.43 25.91 4.32
N GLY A 89 1.65 25.79 3.25
CA GLY A 89 1.75 26.66 2.07
C GLY A 89 2.95 26.34 1.17
N GLU A 90 3.50 25.13 1.26
CA GLU A 90 4.62 24.63 0.48
C GLU A 90 4.14 23.80 -0.72
N ASP A 91 5.01 23.61 -1.72
CA ASP A 91 4.70 22.77 -2.88
C ASP A 91 4.80 21.26 -2.55
N PRO A 92 3.77 20.44 -2.82
CA PRO A 92 3.75 19.01 -2.46
C PRO A 92 4.81 18.15 -3.16
N GLN A 93 5.33 18.57 -4.32
CA GLN A 93 6.35 17.79 -5.04
C GLN A 93 7.75 18.03 -4.49
N THR A 94 8.02 19.25 -4.05
CA THR A 94 9.33 19.67 -3.51
C THR A 94 9.48 19.32 -2.02
N PHE A 95 8.39 19.01 -1.33
CA PHE A 95 8.36 18.77 0.11
C PHE A 95 9.23 17.57 0.55
N THR A 96 10.30 17.83 1.31
CA THR A 96 11.25 16.81 1.77
C THR A 96 10.89 16.26 3.16
N GLN A 97 11.55 15.18 3.60
CA GLN A 97 11.34 14.62 4.94
C GLN A 97 11.78 15.56 6.07
N GLN A 98 12.76 16.43 5.82
CA GLN A 98 13.21 17.41 6.80
C GLN A 98 12.13 18.46 7.04
N ASP A 99 11.47 18.91 5.97
CA ASP A 99 10.37 19.88 6.02
C ASP A 99 9.14 19.29 6.72
N VAL A 100 8.84 18.01 6.48
CA VAL A 100 7.80 17.25 7.21
C VAL A 100 8.06 17.29 8.71
N ASN A 101 9.28 16.95 9.13
CA ASN A 101 9.64 16.88 10.56
C ASN A 101 9.57 18.27 11.21
N ALA A 102 10.07 19.31 10.54
CA ALA A 102 10.01 20.70 11.02
C ALA A 102 8.56 21.18 11.17
N SER A 103 7.72 20.86 10.18
CA SER A 103 6.29 21.22 10.18
C SER A 103 5.55 20.54 11.32
N ILE A 104 5.82 19.26 11.59
CA ILE A 104 5.20 18.53 12.71
C ILE A 104 5.65 19.09 14.06
N GLN A 105 6.93 19.41 14.21
CA GLN A 105 7.43 20.02 15.44
C GLN A 105 6.77 21.37 15.72
N TYR A 106 6.48 22.15 14.67
CA TYR A 106 5.79 23.43 14.79
C TYR A 106 4.29 23.27 15.11
N LEU A 107 3.58 22.42 14.36
CA LEU A 107 2.13 22.22 14.51
C LEU A 107 1.76 21.46 15.79
N LEU A 108 2.58 20.47 16.17
CA LEU A 108 2.35 19.56 17.30
C LEU A 108 3.55 19.60 18.27
N PRO A 109 3.75 20.72 18.98
CA PRO A 109 4.86 20.84 19.91
C PRO A 109 4.70 19.83 21.06
N SER A 110 5.74 19.01 21.28
CA SER A 110 5.81 18.10 22.42
C SER A 110 7.01 18.43 23.30
N GLY A 111 6.82 18.40 24.62
CA GLY A 111 7.87 18.64 25.62
C GLY A 111 8.60 17.37 26.06
N LEU A 112 8.52 16.28 25.27
CA LEU A 112 9.11 14.99 25.62
C LEU A 112 10.63 15.02 25.43
N PHE A 113 11.36 14.61 26.48
CA PHE A 113 12.82 14.52 26.45
C PHE A 113 13.30 13.52 25.39
N GLU A 114 12.68 12.33 25.36
CA GLU A 114 13.04 11.28 24.41
C GLU A 114 12.54 11.62 22.99
N PRO A 115 13.42 11.67 21.97
CA PRO A 115 13.03 12.05 20.62
C PRO A 115 12.11 11.03 19.95
N LEU A 116 12.25 9.73 20.26
CA LEU A 116 11.44 8.65 19.68
C LEU A 116 9.97 8.69 20.15
N ALA A 117 9.71 9.30 21.31
CA ALA A 117 8.36 9.44 21.86
C ALA A 117 7.61 10.65 21.28
N ARG A 118 8.28 11.51 20.50
CA ARG A 118 7.69 12.70 19.90
C ARG A 118 6.80 12.32 18.71
N PRO A 119 5.76 13.13 18.40
CA PRO A 119 4.99 12.95 17.18
C PRO A 119 5.90 13.11 15.97
N HIS A 120 5.81 12.17 15.03
CA HIS A 120 6.55 12.18 13.76
C HIS A 120 5.69 11.54 12.67
N LEU A 121 5.98 11.89 11.41
CA LEU A 121 5.37 11.31 10.22
C LEU A 121 6.50 10.80 9.33
N SER A 122 6.75 9.50 9.40
CA SER A 122 7.82 8.83 8.63
C SER A 122 7.19 7.86 7.63
N PRO A 123 7.90 7.53 6.53
CA PRO A 123 7.42 6.55 5.58
C PRO A 123 7.21 5.19 6.27
N PRO A 124 6.21 4.38 5.85
CA PRO A 124 5.88 3.12 6.51
C PRO A 124 7.04 2.12 6.60
N THR A 125 8.01 2.20 5.67
CA THR A 125 9.20 1.33 5.65
C THR A 125 10.09 1.48 6.87
N ASP A 126 10.09 2.65 7.49
CA ASP A 126 10.97 2.99 8.61
C ASP A 126 10.25 2.79 9.95
N VAL A 127 8.93 2.99 9.97
CA VAL A 127 8.08 2.82 11.16
C VAL A 127 7.83 1.34 11.47
N PHE A 128 7.53 0.55 10.44
CA PHE A 128 7.22 -0.87 10.61
C PHE A 128 8.45 -1.74 10.40
N ALA A 129 8.64 -2.70 11.30
CA ALA A 129 9.72 -3.67 11.15
C ALA A 129 9.54 -4.52 9.89
N LYS A 130 10.63 -4.71 9.13
CA LYS A 130 10.65 -5.56 7.94
C LYS A 130 10.25 -6.99 8.32
N ARG A 131 9.11 -7.45 7.84
CA ARG A 131 8.68 -8.85 7.98
C ARG A 131 9.21 -9.65 6.81
N LYS A 132 9.54 -10.92 7.08
CA LYS A 132 9.88 -11.87 6.02
C LYS A 132 8.64 -12.11 5.14
N GLU A 133 8.85 -12.07 3.84
CA GLU A 133 7.87 -12.51 2.84
C GLU A 133 7.65 -14.02 2.94
N ALA A 134 6.60 -14.50 2.26
CA ALA A 134 6.30 -15.91 2.29
C ALA A 134 7.42 -16.73 1.62
N GLU A 135 8.09 -17.63 2.37
CA GLU A 135 9.22 -18.43 1.85
C GLU A 135 8.79 -19.59 0.92
N PHE A 136 7.50 -19.74 0.62
CA PHE A 136 6.94 -20.86 -0.15
C PHE A 136 5.76 -20.47 -1.03
N ASP A 137 5.63 -21.20 -2.14
CA ASP A 137 4.55 -21.05 -3.12
C ASP A 137 3.22 -21.67 -2.64
N ILE A 138 2.13 -21.44 -3.37
CA ILE A 138 0.81 -22.03 -3.15
C ILE A 138 0.89 -23.57 -3.16
N ALA A 139 1.76 -24.15 -3.97
CA ALA A 139 2.00 -25.60 -3.99
C ALA A 139 2.78 -26.13 -2.77
N GLY A 140 3.31 -25.25 -1.92
CA GLY A 140 4.15 -25.59 -0.78
C GLY A 140 5.62 -25.80 -1.11
N ARG A 141 6.03 -25.48 -2.34
CA ARG A 141 7.44 -25.53 -2.75
C ARG A 141 8.18 -24.32 -2.17
N PRO A 142 9.26 -24.51 -1.39
CA PRO A 142 10.08 -23.39 -0.93
C PRO A 142 10.75 -22.65 -2.09
N HIS A 143 10.87 -21.32 -1.98
CA HIS A 143 11.54 -20.51 -2.99
C HIS A 143 13.07 -20.65 -2.92
N HIS A 144 13.62 -20.81 -1.71
CA HIS A 144 15.05 -20.91 -1.47
C HIS A 144 15.50 -22.37 -1.32
N THR A 145 16.61 -22.75 -1.95
CA THR A 145 17.15 -24.13 -1.90
C THR A 145 17.54 -24.55 -0.48
N LEU A 146 18.18 -23.66 0.28
CA LEU A 146 18.57 -23.88 1.67
C LEU A 146 17.42 -23.67 2.69
N PHE A 147 16.15 -23.66 2.28
CA PHE A 147 15.02 -23.44 3.18
C PHE A 147 15.00 -24.40 4.39
N TYR A 148 15.31 -25.67 4.18
CA TYR A 148 15.30 -26.69 5.23
C TYR A 148 16.43 -26.54 6.27
N THR A 149 17.32 -25.56 6.12
CA THR A 149 18.35 -25.21 7.12
C THR A 149 17.83 -24.26 8.22
N ALA A 150 16.54 -23.89 8.18
CA ALA A 150 15.86 -22.92 9.04
C ALA A 150 16.32 -21.45 8.88
N LEU A 151 17.58 -21.21 8.49
CA LEU A 151 18.14 -19.87 8.28
C LEU A 151 18.72 -19.72 6.87
N PRO A 152 17.88 -19.74 5.81
CA PRO A 152 18.35 -19.77 4.42
C PRO A 152 19.28 -18.60 4.08
N THR A 153 18.94 -17.38 4.48
CA THR A 153 19.74 -16.17 4.21
C THR A 153 21.13 -16.22 4.84
N PHE A 154 21.26 -16.79 6.05
CA PHE A 154 22.53 -16.88 6.74
C PHE A 154 23.48 -17.86 6.05
N TYR A 155 22.99 -19.08 5.74
CA TYR A 155 23.80 -20.10 5.07
C TYR A 155 24.11 -19.74 3.62
N GLN A 156 23.22 -19.00 2.94
CA GLN A 156 23.50 -18.49 1.60
C GLN A 156 24.71 -17.55 1.63
N VAL A 157 24.73 -16.56 2.54
CA VAL A 157 25.87 -15.64 2.67
C VAL A 157 27.17 -16.39 2.97
N MET A 158 27.15 -17.39 3.86
CA MET A 158 28.34 -18.19 4.16
C MET A 158 28.82 -19.00 2.96
N HIS A 159 27.90 -19.59 2.20
CA HIS A 159 28.21 -20.32 0.99
C HIS A 159 28.85 -19.40 -0.06
N ASP A 160 28.26 -18.23 -0.29
CA ASP A 160 28.70 -17.25 -1.29
C ASP A 160 30.08 -16.64 -0.96
N VAL A 161 30.47 -16.60 0.32
CA VAL A 161 31.80 -16.14 0.75
C VAL A 161 32.86 -17.24 0.64
N THR A 162 32.45 -18.51 0.70
CA THR A 162 33.38 -19.64 0.68
C THR A 162 33.78 -20.05 -0.74
N VAL A 163 32.90 -19.79 -1.71
CA VAL A 163 33.12 -20.01 -3.16
C VAL A 163 33.84 -18.82 -3.77
#